data_AF-F3FTC0-F1
#
_entry.id   AF-F3FTC0-F1
#
_cell.length_a   1.000
_cell.length_b   1.000
_cell.length_c   1.000
_cell.angle_alpha   90.00
_cell.angle_beta   90.00
_cell.angle_gamma   90.00
#
_symmetry.space_group_name_H-M   'P 1'
#
loop_
_entity.id
_entity.type
_entity.pdbx_description
1 polymer ?
#
loop_
_entity_poly.entity_id
_entity_poly.type
_entity_poly.pdbx_seq_one_letter_code
_entity_poly.pdbx_strand_id
1 'polypeptide(L)'
;MNGFFSSVPPARDWFYGVRTFGASMLALYIALLMEMPRPYWAMATVYIVSSPFVGPTSSKALYRAAGTLAGAAASVVLVPMFVQTPLLLAIVVGLWTGTLLFLSLHLRTANSYALMLAG
;
A
#
# COMPACT_ATOMS: atom_id res chain seq x y z
N MET A 1 43.92 -10.98 -14.52
CA MET A 1 43.22 -10.66 -13.26
C MET A 1 42.32 -9.41 -13.44
N ASN A 2 41.55 -9.34 -14.52
CA ASN A 2 40.84 -8.09 -14.92
C ASN A 2 39.32 -8.15 -14.68
N GLY A 3 38.81 -9.24 -14.09
CA GLY A 3 37.36 -9.42 -13.86
C GLY A 3 36.83 -8.74 -12.59
N PHE A 4 37.67 -8.49 -11.58
CA PHE A 4 37.21 -8.02 -10.26
C PHE A 4 36.71 -6.57 -10.26
N PHE A 5 37.34 -5.69 -11.05
CA PHE A 5 36.93 -4.28 -11.15
C PHE A 5 35.78 -4.04 -12.13
N SER A 6 35.40 -5.05 -12.92
CA SER A 6 34.24 -4.98 -13.81
C SER A 6 32.91 -5.28 -13.11
N SER A 7 32.96 -5.88 -11.90
CA SER A 7 31.80 -6.25 -11.09
C SER A 7 31.47 -5.25 -9.98
N VAL A 8 32.16 -4.10 -9.93
CA VAL A 8 31.92 -3.09 -8.89
C VAL A 8 30.64 -2.33 -9.23
N PRO A 9 29.66 -2.27 -8.31
CA PRO A 9 28.43 -1.52 -8.54
C PRO A 9 28.75 -0.05 -8.85
N PRO A 10 28.11 0.56 -9.85
CA PRO A 10 28.30 1.97 -10.17
C PRO A 10 27.98 2.87 -8.96
N ALA A 11 28.60 4.06 -8.90
CA ALA A 11 28.53 4.96 -7.75
C ALA A 11 27.11 5.27 -7.22
N ARG A 12 26.10 5.22 -8.10
CA ARG A 12 24.68 5.40 -7.72
C ARG A 12 24.18 4.31 -6.77
N ASP A 13 24.62 3.06 -6.96
CA ASP A 13 24.15 1.89 -6.21
C ASP A 13 24.76 1.93 -4.79
N TRP A 14 26.01 2.40 -4.69
CA TRP A 14 26.67 2.72 -3.42
C TRP A 14 25.98 3.85 -2.66
N PHE A 15 25.68 4.96 -3.33
CA PHE A 15 24.98 6.09 -2.72
C PHE A 15 23.59 5.70 -2.21
N TYR A 16 22.85 4.91 -2.99
CA TYR A 16 21.58 4.34 -2.60
C TYR A 16 21.73 3.43 -1.36
N GLY A 17 22.72 2.53 -1.33
CA GLY A 17 22.99 1.65 -0.19
C GLY A 17 23.26 2.41 1.11
N VAL A 18 24.13 3.43 1.08
CA VAL A 18 24.46 4.22 2.28
C VAL A 18 23.25 5.01 2.79
N ARG A 19 22.49 5.64 1.89
CA ARG A 19 21.30 6.41 2.26
C ARG A 19 20.22 5.53 2.87
N THR A 20 19.98 4.36 2.29
CA THR A 20 18.96 3.41 2.77
C THR A 20 19.36 2.77 4.10
N PHE A 21 20.64 2.44 4.27
CA PHE A 21 21.17 2.01 5.56
C PHE A 21 20.97 3.07 6.65
N GLY A 22 21.33 4.32 6.38
CA GLY A 22 21.12 5.43 7.32
C GLY A 22 19.66 5.63 7.68
N ALA A 23 18.76 5.62 6.69
CA ALA A 23 17.32 5.69 6.92
C ALA A 23 16.80 4.51 7.75
N SER A 24 17.31 3.29 7.52
CA SER A 24 16.89 2.09 8.26
C SER A 24 17.28 2.16 9.73
N MET A 25 18.47 2.68 10.06
CA MET A 25 18.92 2.85 11.45
C MET A 25 18.17 3.95 12.16
N LEU A 26 17.85 5.06 11.48
CA LEU A 26 16.99 6.10 12.03
C LEU A 26 15.58 5.57 12.33
N ALA A 27 14.99 4.78 11.42
CA ALA A 27 13.69 4.17 11.64
C ALA A 27 13.71 3.18 12.82
N LEU A 28 14.77 2.38 12.95
CA LEU A 28 14.95 1.49 14.10
C LEU A 28 15.05 2.29 15.40
N TYR A 29 15.84 3.36 15.42
CA TYR A 29 15.99 4.23 16.59
C TYR A 29 14.64 4.81 17.02
N ILE A 30 13.84 5.33 16.09
CA ILE A 30 12.50 5.83 16.37
C ILE A 30 11.58 4.72 16.89
N ALA A 31 11.61 3.53 16.28
CA ALA A 31 10.78 2.41 16.72
C ALA A 31 11.11 1.92 18.14
N LEU A 32 12.39 2.01 18.52
CA LEU A 32 12.84 1.73 19.89
C LEU A 32 12.37 2.81 20.87
N LEU A 33 12.43 4.10 20.48
CA LEU A 33 11.88 5.20 21.29
C LEU A 33 10.37 5.10 21.50
N MET A 34 9.64 4.59 20.51
CA MET A 34 8.18 4.37 20.59
C MET A 34 7.81 3.05 21.29
N GLU A 35 8.77 2.32 21.85
CA GLU A 35 8.57 1.03 22.53
C GLU A 35 7.74 0.03 21.71
N MET A 36 7.95 0.01 20.39
CA MET A 36 7.20 -0.90 19.53
C MET A 36 7.47 -2.35 19.93
N PRO A 37 6.45 -3.23 19.99
CA PRO A 37 6.63 -4.64 20.36
C PRO A 37 7.62 -5.41 19.48
N ARG A 38 7.86 -4.93 18.24
CA ARG A 38 8.73 -5.57 17.25
C ARG A 38 9.44 -4.51 16.36
N PRO A 39 10.48 -3.83 16.87
CA PRO A 39 11.08 -2.68 16.20
C PRO A 39 11.84 -3.05 14.91
N TYR A 40 12.23 -4.32 14.74
CA TYR A 40 12.90 -4.80 13.54
C TYR A 40 12.05 -4.67 12.26
N TRP A 41 10.72 -4.61 12.36
CA TRP A 41 9.84 -4.36 11.22
C TRP A 41 10.02 -2.97 10.62
N ALA A 42 10.42 -1.98 11.42
CA ALA A 42 10.69 -0.63 10.93
C ALA A 42 11.88 -0.61 9.94
N MET A 43 12.91 -1.43 10.17
CA MET A 43 13.99 -1.58 9.20
C MET A 43 13.53 -2.26 7.92
N ALA A 44 12.73 -3.33 8.05
CA ALA A 44 12.22 -4.09 6.91
C ALA A 44 11.39 -3.21 5.96
N THR A 45 10.53 -2.33 6.50
CA THR A 45 9.73 -1.41 5.67
C THR A 45 10.60 -0.41 4.91
N VAL A 46 11.66 0.14 5.52
CA VAL A 46 12.58 1.06 4.84
C VAL A 46 13.26 0.39 3.65
N TYR A 47 13.74 -0.86 3.81
CA TYR A 47 14.35 -1.59 2.70
C TYR A 47 13.36 -1.94 1.59
N ILE A 48 12.13 -2.33 1.95
CA ILE A 48 11.07 -2.63 0.97
C ILE A 48 10.70 -1.37 0.19
N VAL A 49 10.47 -0.24 0.87
CA VAL A 49 10.05 1.02 0.25
C VAL A 49 11.16 1.64 -0.59
N SER A 50 12.41 1.50 -0.17
CA SER A 50 13.52 2.08 -0.91
C SER A 50 13.83 1.32 -2.20
N SER A 51 13.44 0.04 -2.30
CA SER A 51 13.86 -0.86 -3.39
C SER A 51 13.66 -0.22 -4.79
N PRO A 52 14.69 -0.22 -5.67
CA PRO A 52 14.67 0.54 -6.92
C PRO A 52 13.75 -0.04 -8.00
N PHE A 53 13.17 -1.23 -7.80
CA PHE A 53 12.36 -1.96 -8.78
C PHE A 53 10.84 -1.90 -8.50
N VAL A 54 10.34 -0.76 -7.98
CA VAL A 54 8.91 -0.59 -7.61
C VAL A 54 8.00 0.03 -8.70
N GLY A 55 8.50 0.18 -9.93
CA GLY A 55 7.75 0.83 -11.03
C GLY A 55 6.30 0.30 -11.22
N PRO A 56 6.05 -1.02 -11.24
CA PRO A 56 4.70 -1.56 -11.39
C PRO A 56 3.90 -1.70 -10.07
N THR A 57 4.57 -1.70 -8.91
CA THR A 57 3.94 -1.98 -7.60
C THR A 57 3.48 -0.73 -6.88
N SER A 58 4.15 0.41 -7.05
CA SER A 58 3.71 1.70 -6.48
C SER A 58 2.33 2.12 -7.03
N SER A 59 2.12 1.97 -8.33
CA SER A 59 0.82 2.25 -8.97
C SER A 59 -0.29 1.35 -8.41
N LYS A 60 -0.03 0.04 -8.22
CA LYS A 60 -1.00 -0.88 -7.59
C LYS A 60 -1.28 -0.56 -6.12
N ALA A 61 -0.28 -0.08 -5.37
CA ALA A 61 -0.45 0.31 -3.97
C ALA A 61 -1.36 1.55 -3.83
N LEU A 62 -1.23 2.53 -4.72
CA LEU A 62 -2.10 3.72 -4.75
C LEU A 62 -3.56 3.34 -5.00
N TYR A 63 -3.82 2.45 -5.96
CA TYR A 63 -5.17 1.96 -6.21
C TYR A 63 -5.76 1.20 -5.03
N ARG A 64 -4.92 0.44 -4.30
CA ARG A 64 -5.35 -0.26 -3.08
C ARG A 64 -5.74 0.70 -1.97
N ALA A 65 -4.95 1.75 -1.76
CA ALA A 65 -5.25 2.80 -0.77
C ALA A 65 -6.55 3.54 -1.12
N ALA A 66 -6.72 3.94 -2.38
CA ALA A 66 -7.93 4.62 -2.85
C ALA A 66 -9.19 3.79 -2.63
N GLY A 67 -9.15 2.49 -2.94
CA GLY A 67 -10.29 1.59 -2.71
C GLY A 67 -10.64 1.45 -1.21
N THR A 68 -9.64 1.23 -0.35
CA THR A 68 -9.90 1.15 1.11
C THR A 68 -10.50 2.43 1.69
N LEU A 69 -10.06 3.60 1.22
CA LEU A 69 -10.59 4.88 1.68
C LEU A 69 -12.03 5.10 1.22
N ALA A 70 -12.36 4.72 -0.03
CA ALA A 70 -13.72 4.81 -0.55
C ALA A 70 -14.67 3.88 0.21
N GLY A 71 -14.28 2.62 0.46
CA GLY A 71 -15.09 1.67 1.23
C GLY A 71 -15.25 2.07 2.71
N ALA A 72 -14.19 2.60 3.33
CA ALA A 72 -14.25 3.13 4.69
C ALA A 72 -15.18 4.35 4.78
N ALA A 73 -15.07 5.31 3.85
CA ALA A 73 -15.94 6.48 3.81
C ALA A 73 -17.41 6.09 3.59
N ALA A 74 -17.67 5.15 2.68
CA ALA A 74 -19.00 4.62 2.46
C ALA A 74 -19.55 3.94 3.73
N SER A 75 -18.74 3.15 4.42
CA SER A 75 -19.15 2.51 5.68
C SER A 75 -19.50 3.54 6.76
N VAL A 76 -18.69 4.60 6.91
CA VAL A 76 -18.95 5.67 7.88
C VAL A 76 -20.25 6.43 7.58
N VAL A 77 -20.64 6.56 6.32
CA VAL A 77 -21.89 7.24 5.92
C VAL A 77 -23.10 6.30 6.01
N LEU A 78 -22.97 5.07 5.51
CA LEU A 78 -24.08 4.14 5.34
C LEU A 78 -24.47 3.44 6.65
N VAL A 79 -23.50 3.03 7.46
CA VAL A 79 -23.77 2.28 8.70
C VAL A 79 -24.65 3.06 9.67
N PRO A 80 -24.34 4.32 10.08
CA PRO A 80 -25.18 5.03 11.04
C PRO A 80 -26.58 5.36 10.51
N MET A 81 -26.73 5.51 9.19
CA MET A 81 -28.01 5.85 8.56
C MET A 81 -28.98 4.65 8.49
N PHE A 82 -28.46 3.43 8.35
CA PHE A 82 -29.27 2.23 8.11
C PHE A 82 -29.15 1.13 9.17
N VAL A 83 -28.41 1.37 10.27
CA VAL A 83 -28.23 0.39 11.36
C VAL A 83 -29.55 -0.08 11.99
N GLN A 84 -30.59 0.77 11.97
CA GLN A 84 -31.90 0.45 12.54
C GLN A 84 -32.71 -0.54 11.69
N THR A 85 -32.37 -0.70 10.41
CA THR A 85 -33.07 -1.57 9.46
C THR A 85 -32.09 -2.50 8.74
N PRO A 86 -31.77 -3.68 9.31
CA PRO A 86 -30.71 -4.56 8.80
C PRO A 86 -30.92 -5.02 7.34
N LEU A 87 -32.17 -5.22 6.93
CA LEU A 87 -32.50 -5.62 5.55
C LEU A 87 -32.17 -4.50 4.55
N LEU A 88 -32.47 -3.25 4.90
CA LEU A 88 -32.19 -2.10 4.04
C LEU A 88 -30.68 -1.89 3.92
N LEU A 89 -29.95 -2.04 5.03
CA LEU A 89 -28.49 -1.97 5.05
C LEU A 89 -27.86 -3.02 4.13
N ALA A 90 -28.34 -4.27 4.17
CA ALA A 90 -27.86 -5.34 3.31
C ALA A 90 -28.07 -5.05 1.81
N ILE A 91 -29.23 -4.48 1.44
CA ILE A 91 -29.53 -4.07 0.06
C ILE A 91 -28.59 -2.95 -0.38
N VAL A 92 -28.40 -1.92 0.45
CA VAL A 92 -27.57 -0.77 0.13
C VAL A 92 -26.09 -1.15 -0.01
N VAL A 93 -25.57 -2.00 0.89
CA VAL A 93 -24.21 -2.55 0.80
C VAL A 93 -24.07 -3.47 -0.42
N GLY A 94 -25.07 -4.30 -0.71
CA GLY A 94 -25.08 -5.15 -1.90
C GLY A 94 -25.06 -4.35 -3.21
N LEU A 95 -25.82 -3.25 -3.28
CA LEU A 95 -25.80 -2.34 -4.43
C LEU A 95 -24.47 -1.59 -4.53
N TRP A 96 -23.90 -1.13 -3.42
CA TRP A 96 -22.59 -0.49 -3.38
C TRP A 96 -21.49 -1.42 -3.89
N THR A 97 -21.36 -2.59 -3.29
CA THR A 97 -20.33 -3.59 -3.66
C THR A 97 -20.54 -4.12 -5.08
N GLY A 98 -21.80 -4.41 -5.46
CA GLY A 98 -22.15 -4.93 -6.79
C GLY A 98 -21.92 -3.93 -7.92
N THR A 99 -22.26 -2.65 -7.73
CA THR A 99 -22.00 -1.61 -8.74
C THR A 99 -20.51 -1.35 -8.91
N LEU A 100 -19.75 -1.27 -7.81
CA LEU A 100 -18.30 -1.08 -7.84
C LEU A 100 -17.57 -2.28 -8.48
N LEU A 101 -18.03 -3.50 -8.21
CA LEU A 101 -17.52 -4.70 -8.86
C LEU A 101 -17.84 -4.71 -10.36
N PHE A 102 -19.07 -4.35 -10.76
CA PHE A 102 -19.46 -4.26 -12.16
C PHE A 102 -18.64 -3.22 -12.93
N LEU A 103 -18.44 -2.03 -12.34
CA LEU A 103 -17.60 -0.97 -12.89
C LEU A 103 -16.13 -1.41 -12.98
N SER A 104 -15.61 -2.12 -11.97
CA SER A 104 -14.26 -2.69 -11.99
C SER A 104 -14.03 -3.63 -13.16
N LEU A 105 -14.99 -4.52 -13.43
CA LEU A 105 -14.89 -5.50 -14.52
C LEU A 105 -14.97 -4.86 -15.92
N HIS A 106 -15.63 -3.70 -16.04
CA HIS A 106 -15.73 -2.96 -17.31
C HIS A 106 -14.47 -2.16 -17.65
N LEU A 107 -13.73 -1.68 -16.64
CA LEU A 107 -12.45 -1.06 -16.89
C LEU A 107 -11.39 -2.17 -17.07
N ARG A 108 -10.61 -2.14 -18.16
CA ARG A 108 -9.48 -3.07 -18.39
C ARG A 108 -8.13 -2.38 -18.19
N THR A 109 -8.02 -1.54 -17.16
CA THR A 109 -6.83 -0.73 -16.86
C THR A 109 -6.56 -0.79 -15.35
N ALA A 110 -5.35 -0.42 -14.90
CA ALA A 110 -4.94 -0.45 -13.49
C ALA A 110 -5.95 0.18 -12.49
N ASN A 111 -6.81 1.10 -12.96
CA ASN A 111 -7.96 1.67 -12.24
C ASN A 111 -8.99 0.64 -11.71
N SER A 112 -9.12 -0.53 -12.33
CA SER A 112 -10.09 -1.56 -11.91
C SER A 112 -9.81 -2.11 -10.52
N TYR A 113 -8.54 -2.11 -10.11
CA TYR A 113 -8.13 -2.59 -8.79
C TYR A 113 -8.65 -1.72 -7.66
N ALA A 114 -8.82 -0.40 -7.88
CA ALA A 114 -9.38 0.51 -6.88
C ALA A 114 -10.89 0.30 -6.70
N LEU A 115 -11.61 0.09 -7.79
CA LEU A 115 -13.06 -0.16 -7.78
C LEU A 115 -13.39 -1.52 -7.16
N MET A 116 -12.57 -2.54 -7.43
CA MET A 116 -12.74 -3.87 -6.83
C MET A 116 -12.56 -3.85 -5.30
N LEU A 117 -11.72 -2.95 -4.77
CA LEU A 117 -11.43 -2.86 -3.34
C LEU A 117 -12.29 -1.82 -2.60
N ALA A 118 -13.04 -1.00 -3.34
CA ALA A 118 -13.95 0.02 -2.80
C ALA A 118 -15.33 -0.53 -2.42
N GLY A 119 -15.72 -1.65 -3.03
CA GLY A 119 -16.92 -2.41 -2.67
C GLY A 119 -16.64 -3.26 -1.46
#